data_AF-A0A7Y4U337-F1
#
_entry.id   AF-A0A7Y4U337-F1
#
_cell.length_a   1.000
_cell.length_b   1.000
_cell.length_c   1.000
_cell.angle_alpha   90.00
_cell.angle_beta   90.00
_cell.angle_gamma   90.00
#
_symmetry.space_group_name_H-M   'P 1'
#
loop_
_entity.id
_entity.type
_entity.pdbx_description
1 polymer ?
#
loop_
_entity_poly.entity_id
_entity_poly.type
_entity_poly.pdbx_seq_one_letter_code
_entity_poly.pdbx_strand_id
1 'polypeptide(L)'
;MPRSRRPSRAALFVLPFLTFPALLLAQTDHHPNLGPPLRPLIKLIGYLNAPVPKENVLPVLTIKLLGDESRHTFLLNELKVMAGPLRTSESILSEVKPYSTNFHLHASQEILAQIRSAPPTEQLTILAEYSSADRILRVQHVEKTGN
;
A
#
# COMPACT_ATOMS: atom_id res chain seq x y z
N MET A 1 -74.54 57.89 9.76
CA MET A 1 -73.65 56.71 9.75
C MET A 1 -74.32 55.57 8.97
N PRO A 2 -73.79 55.19 7.80
CA PRO A 2 -74.00 53.83 7.29
C PRO A 2 -72.68 53.16 6.86
N ARG A 3 -72.53 51.88 7.25
CA ARG A 3 -71.43 50.97 6.85
C ARG A 3 -71.61 50.55 5.40
N SER A 4 -70.56 50.69 4.58
CA SER A 4 -70.51 50.19 3.21
C SER A 4 -69.35 49.22 3.00
N ARG A 5 -69.72 47.96 2.79
CA ARG A 5 -69.18 46.92 1.89
C ARG A 5 -67.71 47.03 1.42
N ARG A 6 -66.91 46.03 1.82
CA ARG A 6 -65.84 45.45 0.95
C ARG A 6 -66.52 44.63 -0.16
N PRO A 7 -65.93 44.49 -1.37
CA PRO A 7 -64.94 43.43 -1.57
C PRO A 7 -63.87 43.71 -2.66
N SER A 8 -62.97 42.73 -2.78
CA SER A 8 -62.24 42.30 -3.98
C SER A 8 -60.78 42.70 -4.13
N ARG A 9 -59.99 41.62 -4.10
CA ARG A 9 -58.56 41.46 -4.33
C ARG A 9 -58.24 41.59 -5.82
N ALA A 10 -57.10 42.20 -6.13
CA ALA A 10 -56.19 41.84 -7.24
C ALA A 10 -54.88 42.58 -6.98
N ALA A 11 -53.89 41.98 -6.32
CA ALA A 11 -52.85 41.15 -6.94
C ALA A 11 -52.12 41.89 -8.07
N LEU A 12 -51.10 42.66 -7.69
CA LEU A 12 -50.04 43.11 -8.59
C LEU A 12 -48.73 42.52 -8.04
N PHE A 13 -48.39 41.34 -8.58
CA PHE A 13 -47.10 40.70 -8.38
C PHE A 13 -46.03 41.56 -9.05
N VAL A 14 -45.17 42.16 -8.25
CA VAL A 14 -43.90 42.73 -8.73
C VAL A 14 -42.81 41.76 -8.29
N LEU A 15 -42.40 40.90 -9.23
CA LEU A 15 -41.11 40.21 -9.17
C LEU A 15 -40.04 41.18 -9.67
N PRO A 16 -38.94 41.31 -8.93
CA PRO A 16 -37.68 41.14 -9.63
C PRO A 16 -36.71 40.24 -8.86
N PHE A 17 -36.27 39.22 -9.59
CA PHE A 17 -34.88 38.79 -9.73
C PHE A 17 -34.05 38.42 -8.49
N LEU A 18 -33.72 37.13 -8.48
CA LEU A 18 -32.37 36.57 -8.24
C LEU A 18 -31.71 36.93 -6.90
N THR A 19 -31.97 36.09 -5.90
CA THR A 19 -30.92 35.72 -4.96
C THR A 19 -30.67 34.22 -5.11
N PHE A 20 -29.55 33.92 -5.76
CA PHE A 20 -28.97 32.58 -5.84
C PHE A 20 -28.78 32.01 -4.43
N PRO A 21 -28.86 30.67 -4.27
CA PRO A 21 -28.71 30.03 -2.97
C PRO A 21 -27.32 30.38 -2.44
N ALA A 22 -27.25 30.81 -1.17
CA ALA A 22 -25.99 30.85 -0.44
C ALA A 22 -25.49 29.40 -0.36
N LEU A 23 -24.67 29.05 -1.35
CA LEU A 23 -24.02 27.78 -1.51
C LEU A 23 -23.21 27.56 -0.24
N LEU A 24 -23.64 26.54 0.49
CA LEU A 24 -22.99 25.99 1.65
C LEU A 24 -21.63 25.43 1.21
N LEU A 25 -20.63 26.29 1.06
CA LEU A 25 -19.25 25.87 0.93
C LEU A 25 -18.75 25.56 2.35
N ALA A 26 -19.14 24.38 2.82
CA ALA A 26 -18.30 23.62 3.70
C ALA A 26 -16.94 23.49 3.02
N GLN A 27 -15.98 24.36 3.38
CA GLN A 27 -14.58 24.11 3.11
C GLN A 27 -14.14 22.98 4.04
N THR A 28 -14.50 21.76 3.66
CA THR A 28 -13.83 20.55 4.11
C THR A 28 -12.37 20.64 3.74
N ASP A 29 -11.56 20.49 4.79
CA ASP A 29 -10.24 19.87 4.82
C ASP A 29 -9.22 20.39 3.81
N HIS A 30 -8.23 21.15 4.28
CA HIS A 30 -6.84 21.05 3.78
C HIS A 30 -5.87 21.39 4.92
N HIS A 31 -5.55 20.38 5.73
CA HIS A 31 -4.29 20.31 6.46
C HIS A 31 -3.53 19.08 5.95
N PRO A 32 -2.18 19.07 6.01
CA PRO A 32 -1.22 20.04 5.52
C PRO A 32 -0.44 19.42 4.34
N ASN A 33 0.51 20.18 3.80
CA ASN A 33 1.50 19.72 2.82
C ASN A 33 2.33 18.56 3.42
N LEU A 34 1.82 17.32 3.29
CA LEU A 34 2.57 16.11 3.60
C LEU A 34 3.57 15.94 2.47
N GLY A 35 4.86 15.87 2.80
CA GLY A 35 5.92 15.56 1.84
C GLY A 35 5.62 14.28 1.05
N PRO A 36 6.47 13.93 0.07
CA PRO A 36 6.24 12.75 -0.76
C PRO A 36 5.90 11.53 0.12
N PRO A 37 4.88 10.72 -0.26
CA PRO A 37 4.44 9.62 0.57
C PRO A 37 5.63 8.72 0.88
N LEU A 38 5.92 8.57 2.18
CA LEU A 38 7.00 7.70 2.64
C LEU A 38 6.64 6.28 2.23
N ARG A 39 7.52 5.62 1.46
CA ARG A 39 7.34 4.22 1.12
C ARG A 39 7.54 3.36 2.38
N PRO A 40 6.68 2.36 2.62
CA PRO A 40 6.87 1.48 3.77
C PRO A 40 8.21 0.77 3.73
N LEU A 41 8.98 0.86 4.82
CA LEU A 41 10.20 0.08 5.00
C LEU A 41 9.83 -1.21 5.73
N ILE A 42 10.18 -2.35 5.16
CA ILE A 42 9.87 -3.66 5.71
C ILE A 42 11.13 -4.50 5.89
N LYS A 43 11.14 -5.30 6.95
CA LYS A 43 12.13 -6.33 7.21
C LYS A 43 11.49 -7.69 6.94
N LEU A 44 12.10 -8.47 6.06
CA LEU A 44 11.71 -9.83 5.71
C LEU A 44 12.81 -10.78 6.17
N ILE A 45 12.45 -11.82 6.93
CA ILE A 45 13.40 -12.82 7.40
C ILE A 45 12.93 -14.18 6.91
N GLY A 46 13.81 -14.94 6.26
CA GLY A 46 13.42 -16.20 5.66
C GLY A 46 14.52 -16.89 4.88
N TYR A 47 14.13 -17.87 4.07
CA TYR A 47 15.05 -18.72 3.31
C TYR A 47 14.69 -18.69 1.82
N LEU A 48 15.69 -18.51 0.96
CA LEU A 48 15.51 -18.49 -0.49
C LEU A 48 15.61 -19.91 -1.06
N ASN A 49 14.63 -20.32 -1.86
CA ASN A 49 14.56 -21.64 -2.51
C ASN A 49 14.60 -22.84 -1.54
N ALA A 50 14.30 -22.62 -0.26
CA ALA A 50 14.20 -23.70 0.73
C ALA A 50 13.02 -24.64 0.42
N PRO A 51 13.15 -25.94 0.76
CA PRO A 51 12.04 -26.88 0.64
C PRO A 51 10.93 -26.49 1.62
N VAL A 52 9.70 -26.41 1.12
CA VAL A 52 8.51 -26.09 1.93
C VAL A 52 8.25 -27.27 2.89
N PRO A 53 8.35 -27.09 4.22
CA PRO A 53 8.04 -28.16 5.16
C PRO A 53 6.54 -28.51 5.07
N LYS A 54 6.21 -29.81 4.97
CA LYS A 54 4.81 -30.26 4.88
C LYS A 54 4.01 -30.05 6.16
N GLU A 55 4.70 -29.83 7.28
CA GLU A 55 4.13 -29.80 8.63
C GLU A 55 3.92 -28.36 9.16
N ASN A 56 4.67 -27.39 8.63
CA ASN A 56 4.58 -25.98 9.02
C ASN A 56 4.07 -25.13 7.86
N VAL A 57 2.93 -24.46 8.05
CA VAL A 57 2.35 -23.52 7.08
C VAL A 57 3.08 -22.18 7.17
N LEU A 58 4.35 -22.15 6.78
CA LEU A 58 5.06 -20.88 6.61
C LEU A 58 4.54 -20.17 5.35
N PRO A 59 4.32 -18.85 5.40
CA PRO A 59 3.97 -18.08 4.21
C PRO A 59 5.08 -18.16 3.17
N VAL A 60 4.70 -18.37 1.91
CA VAL A 60 5.64 -18.46 0.79
C VAL A 60 5.45 -17.27 -0.13
N LEU A 61 6.52 -16.51 -0.34
CA LEU A 61 6.55 -15.44 -1.34
C LEU A 61 7.22 -15.96 -2.62
N THR A 62 6.66 -15.59 -3.78
CA THR A 62 7.33 -15.80 -5.07
C THR A 62 7.97 -14.50 -5.49
N ILE A 63 9.30 -14.52 -5.64
CA ILE A 63 10.13 -13.36 -5.95
C ILE A 63 10.74 -13.53 -7.35
N LYS A 64 10.59 -12.51 -8.21
CA LYS A 64 11.37 -12.39 -9.46
C LYS A 64 12.52 -11.41 -9.23
N LEU A 65 13.75 -11.88 -9.44
CA LEU A 65 14.94 -11.03 -9.40
C LEU A 65 15.02 -10.26 -10.73
N LEU A 66 15.36 -8.97 -10.68
CA LEU A 66 15.51 -8.19 -11.90
C LEU A 66 16.67 -8.74 -12.76
N GLY A 67 16.41 -9.02 -14.03
CA GLY A 67 17.38 -9.63 -14.93
C GLY A 67 17.47 -11.16 -14.87
N ASP A 68 16.63 -11.81 -14.04
CA ASP A 68 16.45 -13.26 -14.06
C ASP A 68 15.05 -13.61 -14.62
N GLU A 69 14.97 -14.64 -15.45
CA GLU A 69 13.69 -15.18 -15.92
C GLU A 69 13.09 -16.19 -14.93
N SER A 70 13.91 -16.69 -14.00
CA SER A 70 13.52 -17.65 -12.98
C SER A 70 12.71 -16.97 -11.88
N ARG A 71 11.76 -17.71 -11.33
CA ARG A 71 11.05 -17.33 -10.11
C ARG A 71 11.68 -18.06 -8.93
N HIS A 72 11.91 -17.34 -7.85
CA HIS A 72 12.46 -17.87 -6.62
C HIS A 72 11.37 -17.96 -5.55
N THR A 73 11.42 -19.01 -4.75
CA THR A 73 10.57 -19.10 -3.57
C THR A 73 11.30 -18.48 -2.38
N PHE A 74 10.59 -17.75 -1.54
CA PHE A 74 11.11 -17.23 -0.29
C PHE A 74 10.19 -17.68 0.82
N LEU A 75 10.67 -18.62 1.63
CA LEU A 75 9.96 -19.11 2.82
C LEU A 75 10.11 -18.06 3.91
N LEU A 76 9.02 -17.40 4.25
CA LEU A 76 9.02 -16.28 5.16
C LEU A 76 8.81 -16.76 6.59
N ASN A 77 9.77 -16.48 7.47
CA ASN A 77 9.68 -16.73 8.89
C ASN A 77 9.05 -15.54 9.63
N GLU A 78 9.53 -14.34 9.33
CA GLU A 78 9.09 -13.11 10.00
C GLU A 78 8.98 -11.95 9.00
N LEU A 79 7.93 -11.14 9.16
CA LEU A 79 7.75 -9.88 8.43
C LEU A 79 7.44 -8.76 9.44
N LYS A 80 8.25 -7.70 9.41
CA LYS A 80 8.09 -6.54 10.28
C LYS A 80 8.05 -5.25 9.48
N VAL A 81 7.06 -4.41 9.76
CA VAL A 81 7.01 -3.03 9.24
C VAL A 81 7.91 -2.17 10.12
N MET A 82 8.93 -1.58 9.53
CA MET A 82 9.91 -0.76 10.22
C MET A 82 9.54 0.73 10.19
N ALA A 83 8.98 1.19 9.08
CA ALA A 83 8.55 2.58 8.91
C ALA A 83 7.50 2.71 7.79
N GLY A 84 6.81 3.86 7.76
CA GLY A 84 5.87 4.22 6.69
C GLY A 84 4.46 3.64 6.85
N PRO A 85 3.51 4.09 6.01
CA PRO A 85 2.10 3.73 6.11
C PRO A 85 1.87 2.33 5.53
N LEU A 86 1.96 1.32 6.39
CA LEU A 86 1.49 -0.03 6.12
C LEU A 86 0.82 -0.52 7.40
N ARG A 87 -0.52 -0.66 7.37
CA ARG A 87 -1.33 -0.76 8.60
C ARG A 87 -0.97 -1.98 9.45
N THR A 88 -0.60 -3.10 8.82
CA THR A 88 -0.16 -4.33 9.49
C THR A 88 0.73 -5.18 8.57
N SER A 89 1.55 -6.07 9.15
CA SER A 89 2.29 -7.11 8.40
C SER A 89 1.35 -8.03 7.63
N GLU A 90 0.16 -8.28 8.16
CA GLU A 90 -0.92 -9.02 7.52
C GLU A 90 -1.38 -8.39 6.21
N SER A 91 -1.26 -7.07 6.01
CA SER A 91 -1.62 -6.42 4.74
C SER A 91 -0.81 -6.99 3.58
N ILE A 92 0.51 -7.13 3.74
CA ILE A 92 1.37 -7.74 2.71
C ILE A 92 0.98 -9.20 2.49
N LEU A 93 0.74 -9.97 3.57
CA LEU A 93 0.39 -11.39 3.46
C LEU A 93 -1.01 -11.61 2.88
N SER A 94 -1.94 -10.69 3.11
CA SER A 94 -3.32 -10.74 2.60
C SER A 94 -3.43 -10.29 1.13
N GLU A 95 -2.50 -9.47 0.66
CA GLU A 95 -2.36 -9.10 -0.76
C GLU A 95 -1.71 -10.21 -1.60
N VAL A 96 -1.04 -11.17 -0.95
CA VAL A 96 -0.36 -12.31 -1.56
C VAL A 96 -1.39 -13.42 -1.77
N LYS A 97 -2.05 -13.43 -2.93
CA LYS A 97 -2.77 -14.62 -3.38
C LYS A 97 -1.77 -15.75 -3.65
N PRO A 98 -2.08 -17.00 -3.27
CA PRO A 98 -1.32 -18.15 -3.75
C PRO A 98 -1.27 -18.16 -5.29
N TYR A 99 -0.08 -18.43 -5.86
CA TYR A 99 0.16 -18.76 -7.28
C TYR A 99 0.23 -17.63 -8.34
N SER A 100 0.26 -16.34 -7.97
CA SER A 100 0.72 -15.26 -8.87
C SER A 100 2.12 -14.76 -8.47
N THR A 101 2.94 -14.30 -9.41
CA THR A 101 4.22 -13.65 -9.07
C THR A 101 3.92 -12.43 -8.18
N ASN A 102 4.32 -12.48 -6.91
CA ASN A 102 3.80 -11.51 -5.95
C ASN A 102 4.72 -10.30 -5.78
N PHE A 103 6.04 -10.43 -5.98
CA PHE A 103 6.96 -9.29 -5.89
C PHE A 103 8.15 -9.35 -6.86
N HIS A 104 8.55 -8.17 -7.34
CA HIS A 104 9.81 -7.96 -8.03
C HIS A 104 10.86 -7.43 -7.06
N LEU A 105 12.00 -8.11 -6.98
CA LEU A 105 13.09 -7.69 -6.12
C LEU A 105 14.07 -6.84 -6.91
N HIS A 106 14.19 -5.57 -6.50
CA HIS A 106 15.04 -4.59 -7.13
C HIS A 106 16.15 -4.20 -6.17
N ALA A 107 17.39 -4.53 -6.50
CA ALA A 107 18.56 -4.22 -5.69
C ALA A 107 19.75 -3.87 -6.59
N SER A 108 20.84 -3.37 -6.01
CA SER A 108 22.12 -3.27 -6.73
C SER A 108 22.61 -4.66 -7.15
N GLN A 109 23.48 -4.71 -8.17
CA GLN A 109 24.05 -5.98 -8.67
C GLN A 109 24.78 -6.75 -7.57
N GLU A 110 25.47 -6.04 -6.67
CA GLU A 110 26.17 -6.64 -5.53
C GLU A 110 25.22 -7.35 -4.56
N ILE A 111 24.11 -6.69 -4.20
CA ILE A 111 23.10 -7.27 -3.31
C ILE A 111 22.40 -8.45 -3.99
N LEU A 112 22.08 -8.33 -5.28
CA LEU A 112 21.51 -9.44 -6.06
C LEU A 112 22.45 -10.65 -6.07
N ALA A 113 23.76 -10.44 -6.25
CA ALA A 113 24.75 -11.51 -6.20
C ALA A 113 24.81 -12.18 -4.82
N GLN A 114 24.69 -11.41 -3.73
CA GLN A 114 24.62 -11.95 -2.37
C GLN A 114 23.37 -12.81 -2.14
N ILE A 115 22.21 -12.34 -2.62
CA ILE A 115 20.95 -13.11 -2.53
C ILE A 115 21.05 -14.40 -3.34
N ARG A 116 21.59 -14.34 -4.57
CA ARG A 116 21.70 -15.52 -5.46
C ARG A 116 22.71 -16.55 -4.97
N SER A 117 23.77 -16.11 -4.30
CA SER A 117 24.78 -17.00 -3.74
C SER A 117 24.36 -17.68 -2.44
N ALA A 118 23.24 -17.28 -1.84
CA ALA A 118 22.76 -17.88 -0.61
C ALA A 118 22.26 -19.32 -0.83
N PRO A 119 22.77 -20.32 -0.10
CA PRO A 119 22.25 -21.67 -0.19
C PRO A 119 20.83 -21.74 0.40
N PRO A 120 20.01 -22.74 -0.01
CA PRO A 120 18.63 -22.85 0.45
C PRO A 120 18.42 -22.96 1.96
N THR A 121 19.44 -23.30 2.72
CA THR A 121 19.39 -23.41 4.19
C THR A 121 19.89 -22.16 4.91
N GLU A 122 20.45 -21.18 4.19
CA GLU A 122 20.94 -19.93 4.78
C GLU A 122 19.77 -18.97 5.01
N GLN A 123 19.66 -18.48 6.23
CA GLN A 123 18.67 -17.47 6.57
C GLN A 123 19.13 -16.10 6.07
N LEU A 124 18.25 -15.45 5.32
CA LEU A 124 18.43 -14.09 4.82
C LEU A 124 17.52 -13.14 5.57
N THR A 125 18.08 -12.02 5.97
CA THR A 125 17.35 -10.85 6.42
C THR A 125 17.41 -9.79 5.32
N ILE A 126 16.27 -9.49 4.72
CA ILE A 126 16.13 -8.51 3.64
C ILE A 126 15.41 -7.28 4.19
N LEU A 127 16.08 -6.13 4.13
CA LEU A 127 15.47 -4.83 4.41
C LEU A 127 15.12 -4.16 3.08
N ALA A 128 13.83 -3.87 2.86
CA ALA A 128 13.35 -3.36 1.59
C ALA A 128 12.29 -2.27 1.76
N GLU A 129 12.29 -1.30 0.84
CA GLU A 129 11.12 -0.44 0.64
C GLU A 129 10.09 -1.16 -0.23
N TYR A 130 8.86 -1.18 0.28
CA TYR A 130 7.72 -1.75 -0.39
C TYR A 130 6.99 -0.70 -1.22
N SER A 131 6.75 -1.00 -2.50
CA SER A 131 5.85 -0.25 -3.38
C SER A 131 4.65 -1.11 -3.73
N SER A 132 3.47 -0.74 -3.23
CA SER A 132 2.21 -1.44 -3.54
C SER A 132 1.79 -1.29 -5.00
N ALA A 133 2.00 -0.09 -5.57
CA ALA A 133 1.61 0.24 -6.94
C ALA A 133 2.25 -0.70 -7.97
N ASP A 134 3.53 -1.05 -7.75
CA ASP A 134 4.32 -1.83 -8.71
C ASP A 134 4.63 -3.25 -8.21
N ARG A 135 4.22 -3.59 -6.98
CA ARG A 135 4.63 -4.80 -6.27
C ARG A 135 6.15 -5.00 -6.29
N ILE A 136 6.88 -3.92 -6.01
CA ILE A 136 8.34 -3.92 -5.97
C ILE A 136 8.81 -3.92 -4.53
N LEU A 137 9.78 -4.77 -4.25
CA LEU A 137 10.62 -4.71 -3.05
C LEU A 137 11.98 -4.13 -3.46
N ARG A 138 12.19 -2.85 -3.17
CA ARG A 138 13.47 -2.18 -3.39
C ARG A 138 14.37 -2.50 -2.21
N VAL A 139 15.32 -3.40 -2.40
CA VAL A 139 16.19 -3.87 -1.32
C VAL A 139 17.23 -2.81 -1.04
N GLN A 140 17.25 -2.38 0.22
CA GLN A 140 18.23 -1.47 0.75
C GLN A 140 19.42 -2.24 1.34
N HIS A 141 19.15 -3.39 1.96
CA HIS A 141 20.18 -4.17 2.63
C HIS A 141 19.83 -5.65 2.72
N VAL A 142 20.87 -6.49 2.73
CA VAL A 142 20.79 -7.94 2.96
C VAL A 142 21.83 -8.33 3.99
N GLU A 143 21.38 -9.05 5.02
CA GLU A 143 22.25 -9.70 5.98
C GLU A 143 22.08 -11.21 5.85
N LYS A 144 23.21 -11.90 5.75
CA LYS A 144 23.28 -13.36 5.84
C LYS A 144 23.49 -13.72 7.30
N THR A 145 22.56 -14.46 7.88
CA THR A 145 22.79 -15.03 9.22
C THR A 145 23.59 -16.32 9.02
N GLY A 146 24.90 -16.16 8.88
CA GLY A 146 25.84 -17.27 8.82
C GLY A 146 25.94 -17.95 10.18
N ASN A 147 25.79 -19.28 10.17
CA ASN A 147 26.23 -20.13 11.28
C ASN A 147 27.68 -20.54 11.03
#